data_AF-A0A498QFM1-F1
#
_entry.id   AF-A0A498QFM1-F1
#
_cell.length_a   1.000
_cell.length_b   1.000
_cell.length_c   1.000
_cell.angle_alpha   90.00
_cell.angle_beta   90.00
_cell.angle_gamma   90.00
#
_symmetry.space_group_name_H-M   'P 1'
#
loop_
_entity.id
_entity.type
_entity.pdbx_description
1 polymer ?
#
loop_
_entity_poly.entity_id
_entity_poly.type
_entity_poly.pdbx_seq_one_letter_code
_entity_poly.pdbx_strand_id
1 'polypeptide(L)'
;MGSAGGGFGGSGGDGGRGGLIFGAGGDGGAGGAGNLTNSPLFITGGQGGNGGDAGLFGIGGAGGAGGLGYVDTNNATATGGAGGAGGTGGTLFGIGGVGGIGGAAFADTTTGGATATGGNGGAGGTGGRLFGNGGAGGTGGSGFESFGGGGEGGNGGNGGQAALIGNGGGGGNVGVPGANSVSIATGGNGGNAQLIGNGGNGGNAATLISGTPGNPGSGGLLFGQPGQPGL
;
A
#
# COMPACT_ATOMS: atom_id res chain seq x y z
N MET A 1 7.08 -18.97 32.78
CA MET A 1 5.70 -18.64 32.34
C MET A 1 5.63 -17.13 32.18
N GLY A 2 5.57 -16.64 30.94
CA GLY A 2 5.45 -15.21 30.64
C GLY A 2 5.10 -15.08 29.16
N SER A 3 3.80 -15.05 28.86
CA SER A 3 3.31 -14.81 27.50
C SER A 3 3.61 -13.35 27.14
N ALA A 4 4.55 -13.12 26.21
CA ALA A 4 4.78 -11.80 25.66
C ALA A 4 3.56 -11.41 24.79
N GLY A 5 2.66 -10.57 25.32
CA GLY A 5 1.47 -10.11 24.59
C GLY A 5 1.80 -8.95 23.67
N GLY A 6 1.77 -9.18 22.35
CA GLY A 6 1.87 -8.17 21.29
C GLY A 6 0.94 -6.96 21.51
N GLY A 7 1.40 -5.74 21.18
CA GLY A 7 0.58 -4.51 21.14
C GLY A 7 0.25 -4.18 19.69
N PHE A 8 -1.03 -4.14 19.36
CA PHE A 8 -1.51 -3.94 18.00
C PHE A 8 -2.32 -2.66 17.91
N GLY A 9 -2.03 -1.84 16.89
CA GLY A 9 -2.94 -0.76 16.53
C GLY A 9 -4.27 -1.32 16.01
N GLY A 10 -5.38 -0.64 16.31
CA GLY A 10 -6.69 -1.04 15.78
C GLY A 10 -6.75 -0.90 14.26
N SER A 11 -7.41 -1.84 13.56
CA SER A 11 -7.63 -1.71 12.12
C SER A 11 -8.55 -0.54 11.78
N GLY A 12 -8.29 0.13 10.67
CA GLY A 12 -9.23 1.07 10.07
C GLY A 12 -10.50 0.36 9.59
N GLY A 13 -11.64 1.06 9.66
CA GLY A 13 -12.90 0.52 9.14
C GLY A 13 -12.93 0.56 7.61
N ASP A 14 -13.53 -0.44 6.98
CA ASP A 14 -13.74 -0.43 5.53
C ASP A 14 -14.71 0.67 5.11
N GLY A 15 -14.47 1.23 3.93
CA GLY A 15 -15.35 2.19 3.29
C GLY A 15 -16.68 1.56 2.87
N GLY A 16 -17.77 2.31 3.06
CA GLY A 16 -19.10 1.87 2.63
C GLY A 16 -19.22 1.75 1.12
N ARG A 17 -20.02 0.79 0.63
CA ARG A 17 -20.32 0.73 -0.80
C ARG A 17 -21.15 1.93 -1.26
N GLY A 18 -20.89 2.37 -2.48
CA GLY A 18 -21.70 3.37 -3.17
C GLY A 18 -23.13 2.88 -3.44
N GLY A 19 -24.03 3.83 -3.71
CA GLY A 19 -25.41 3.53 -4.12
C GLY A 19 -25.47 2.72 -5.43
N LEU A 20 -26.50 1.89 -5.57
CA LEU A 20 -26.60 0.91 -6.67
C LEU A 20 -26.47 1.52 -8.07
N ILE A 21 -27.10 2.67 -8.33
CA ILE A 21 -27.06 3.33 -9.65
C ILE A 21 -25.97 4.38 -9.68
N PHE A 22 -26.03 5.36 -8.79
CA PHE A 22 -25.02 6.39 -8.63
C PHE A 22 -24.47 6.33 -7.20
N GLY A 23 -23.16 6.41 -7.09
CA GLY A 23 -22.49 6.56 -5.81
C GLY A 23 -21.04 6.13 -5.87
N ALA A 24 -20.17 6.98 -5.34
CA ALA A 24 -18.81 6.59 -5.04
C ALA A 24 -18.79 5.63 -3.85
N GLY A 25 -17.82 4.72 -3.83
CA GLY A 25 -17.49 4.03 -2.60
C GLY A 25 -16.88 4.99 -1.59
N GLY A 26 -17.13 4.75 -0.31
CA GLY A 26 -16.50 5.49 0.78
C GLY A 26 -15.04 5.10 0.93
N ASP A 27 -14.23 6.00 1.46
CA ASP A 27 -12.83 5.71 1.74
C ASP A 27 -12.68 4.78 2.95
N GLY A 28 -11.63 3.97 2.96
CA GLY A 28 -11.24 3.19 4.12
C GLY A 28 -10.63 4.07 5.21
N GLY A 29 -10.93 3.75 6.47
CA GLY A 29 -10.35 4.41 7.63
C GLY A 29 -8.86 4.09 7.81
N ALA A 30 -8.11 4.98 8.44
CA ALA A 30 -6.72 4.73 8.78
C ALA A 30 -6.58 3.69 9.90
N GLY A 31 -5.51 2.91 9.86
CA GLY A 31 -5.10 2.05 10.96
C GLY A 31 -4.57 2.86 12.15
N GLY A 32 -4.89 2.42 13.35
CA GLY A 32 -4.39 2.99 14.60
C GLY A 32 -2.90 2.72 14.80
N ALA A 33 -2.23 3.58 15.56
CA ALA A 33 -0.84 3.32 15.93
C ALA A 33 -0.74 2.14 16.92
N GLY A 34 0.17 1.23 16.67
CA GLY A 34 0.71 0.33 17.68
C GLY A 34 1.88 1.03 18.36
N ASN A 35 1.75 1.30 19.65
CA ASN A 35 2.81 1.91 20.44
C ASN A 35 3.13 1.01 21.61
N LEU A 36 4.42 0.83 21.85
CA LEU A 36 4.90 0.23 23.07
C LEU A 36 5.95 1.04 23.79
N THR A 37 5.74 1.07 25.11
CA THR A 37 6.74 1.32 26.15
C THR A 37 6.80 0.11 27.11
N ASN A 38 7.97 -0.52 27.31
CA ASN A 38 8.30 -1.52 28.38
C ASN A 38 7.81 -3.00 28.32
N SER A 39 7.19 -3.52 27.24
CA SER A 39 6.88 -4.96 26.91
C SER A 39 5.59 -5.05 26.09
N PRO A 40 5.52 -5.60 24.85
CA PRO A 40 6.19 -6.80 24.30
C PRO A 40 7.40 -6.63 23.35
N LEU A 41 8.00 -7.75 22.94
CA LEU A 41 9.08 -7.78 21.93
C LEU A 41 8.60 -7.52 20.48
N PHE A 42 7.29 -7.38 20.22
CA PHE A 42 6.77 -7.17 18.86
C PHE A 42 5.55 -6.23 18.86
N ILE A 43 5.54 -5.24 17.97
CA ILE A 43 4.46 -4.27 17.75
C ILE A 43 4.14 -4.13 16.28
N THR A 44 2.85 -4.03 15.98
CA THR A 44 2.39 -3.72 14.62
C THR A 44 1.34 -2.62 14.65
N GLY A 45 1.52 -1.62 13.79
CA GLY A 45 0.48 -0.66 13.49
C GLY A 45 -0.75 -1.34 12.90
N GLY A 46 -1.93 -0.77 13.13
CA GLY A 46 -3.17 -1.32 12.59
C GLY A 46 -3.20 -1.25 11.06
N GLN A 47 -3.87 -2.19 10.40
CA GLN A 47 -4.07 -2.11 8.96
C GLN A 47 -5.00 -0.94 8.60
N GLY A 48 -4.76 -0.30 7.46
CA GLY A 48 -5.76 0.59 6.86
C GLY A 48 -6.98 -0.20 6.38
N GLY A 49 -8.16 0.38 6.49
CA GLY A 49 -9.40 -0.19 5.95
C GLY A 49 -9.41 -0.12 4.42
N ASN A 50 -10.11 -1.04 3.77
CA ASN A 50 -10.26 -1.00 2.32
C ASN A 50 -11.24 0.10 1.90
N GLY A 51 -11.02 0.68 0.73
CA GLY A 51 -12.02 1.54 0.09
C GLY A 51 -13.24 0.75 -0.35
N GLY A 52 -14.40 1.39 -0.32
CA GLY A 52 -15.66 0.81 -0.77
C GLY A 52 -15.75 0.76 -2.29
N ASP A 53 -16.50 -0.21 -2.81
CA ASP A 53 -16.83 -0.27 -4.24
C ASP A 53 -17.92 0.75 -4.61
N ALA A 54 -17.87 1.27 -5.83
CA ALA A 54 -18.96 2.06 -6.42
C ALA A 54 -20.07 1.17 -7.00
N GLY A 55 -21.21 1.79 -7.34
CA GLY A 55 -22.36 1.13 -7.98
C GLY A 55 -22.25 0.95 -9.49
N LEU A 56 -23.29 1.31 -10.24
CA LEU A 56 -23.28 1.26 -11.72
C LEU A 56 -22.39 2.35 -12.32
N PHE A 57 -22.48 3.55 -11.73
CA PHE A 57 -21.70 4.73 -12.05
C PHE A 57 -21.07 5.28 -10.76
N GLY A 58 -19.75 5.43 -10.76
CA GLY A 58 -19.06 6.01 -9.61
C GLY A 58 -17.59 5.64 -9.54
N ILE A 59 -16.91 6.24 -8.58
CA ILE A 59 -15.49 6.01 -8.32
C ILE A 59 -15.35 5.12 -7.08
N GLY A 60 -14.45 4.14 -7.13
CA GLY A 60 -14.12 3.37 -5.94
C GLY A 60 -13.48 4.25 -4.89
N GLY A 61 -13.76 3.98 -3.61
CA GLY A 61 -13.17 4.70 -2.50
C GLY A 61 -11.67 4.41 -2.37
N ALA A 62 -10.90 5.34 -1.82
CA ALA A 62 -9.49 5.11 -1.53
C ALA A 62 -9.32 4.12 -0.37
N GLY A 63 -8.24 3.36 -0.37
CA GLY A 63 -7.81 2.58 0.78
C GLY A 63 -7.25 3.47 1.88
N GLY A 64 -7.49 3.11 3.13
CA GLY A 64 -6.97 3.81 4.30
C GLY A 64 -5.47 3.58 4.48
N ALA A 65 -4.78 4.54 5.10
CA ALA A 65 -3.37 4.38 5.43
C ALA A 65 -3.17 3.35 6.56
N GLY A 66 -2.07 2.63 6.52
CA GLY A 66 -1.62 1.78 7.62
C GLY A 66 -1.15 2.60 8.83
N GLY A 67 -1.32 2.03 10.02
CA GLY A 67 -0.94 2.64 11.28
C GLY A 67 0.55 2.55 11.56
N LEU A 68 1.03 3.41 12.45
CA LEU A 68 2.44 3.44 12.86
C LEU A 68 2.76 2.25 13.77
N GLY A 69 3.93 1.63 13.62
CA GLY A 69 4.52 0.73 14.61
C GLY A 69 5.67 1.42 15.33
N TYR A 70 5.63 1.50 16.66
CA TYR A 70 6.68 2.12 17.47
C TYR A 70 7.12 1.22 18.62
N VAL A 71 8.43 1.09 18.80
CA VAL A 71 9.06 0.43 19.96
C VAL A 71 10.22 1.27 20.49
N ASP A 72 10.36 1.34 21.81
CA ASP A 72 11.53 1.91 22.51
C ASP A 72 12.38 0.84 23.24
N THR A 73 11.96 -0.42 23.10
CA THR A 73 12.51 -1.54 23.87
C THR A 73 13.58 -2.25 23.06
N ASN A 74 14.75 -2.48 23.67
CA ASN A 74 15.85 -3.22 23.05
C ASN A 74 15.38 -4.62 22.62
N ASN A 75 15.90 -5.11 21.49
CA ASN A 75 15.55 -6.41 20.91
C ASN A 75 14.06 -6.58 20.53
N ALA A 76 13.30 -5.49 20.41
CA ALA A 76 11.92 -5.54 19.95
C ALA A 76 11.79 -5.22 18.44
N THR A 77 10.69 -5.66 17.82
CA THR A 77 10.38 -5.37 16.42
C THR A 77 9.17 -4.43 16.33
N ALA A 78 9.32 -3.34 15.59
CA ALA A 78 8.24 -2.49 15.13
C ALA A 78 7.90 -2.80 13.67
N THR A 79 6.61 -2.93 13.37
CA THR A 79 6.12 -3.07 12.01
C THR A 79 5.01 -2.05 11.76
N GLY A 80 5.08 -1.34 10.64
CA GLY A 80 3.99 -0.48 10.21
C GLY A 80 2.82 -1.32 9.70
N GLY A 81 1.60 -0.87 9.92
CA GLY A 81 0.42 -1.51 9.33
C GLY A 81 0.44 -1.38 7.81
N ALA A 82 -0.10 -2.35 7.08
CA ALA A 82 -0.31 -2.23 5.65
C ALA A 82 -1.41 -1.19 5.33
N GLY A 83 -1.28 -0.53 4.18
CA GLY A 83 -2.37 0.28 3.62
C GLY A 83 -3.51 -0.61 3.12
N GLY A 84 -4.74 -0.09 3.18
CA GLY A 84 -5.92 -0.76 2.65
C GLY A 84 -5.96 -0.74 1.13
N ALA A 85 -6.64 -1.69 0.51
CA ALA A 85 -6.85 -1.67 -0.94
C ALA A 85 -7.83 -0.55 -1.34
N GLY A 86 -7.66 0.02 -2.54
CA GLY A 86 -8.66 0.88 -3.15
C GLY A 86 -9.88 0.07 -3.61
N GLY A 87 -11.06 0.68 -3.56
CA GLY A 87 -12.30 0.07 -3.99
C GLY A 87 -12.47 0.06 -5.51
N THR A 88 -13.39 -0.77 -6.00
CA THR A 88 -13.67 -0.91 -7.43
C THR A 88 -14.50 0.25 -7.96
N GLY A 89 -14.17 0.73 -9.16
CA GLY A 89 -14.99 1.70 -9.90
C GLY A 89 -16.35 1.14 -10.32
N GLY A 90 -17.29 2.03 -10.63
CA GLY A 90 -18.63 1.66 -11.05
C GLY A 90 -18.65 0.77 -12.29
N THR A 91 -19.56 -0.20 -12.31
CA THR A 91 -19.48 -1.32 -13.27
C THR A 91 -19.60 -0.91 -14.75
N LEU A 92 -20.37 0.13 -15.11
CA LEU A 92 -20.40 0.64 -16.49
C LEU A 92 -19.35 1.73 -16.70
N PHE A 93 -19.29 2.67 -15.76
CA PHE A 93 -18.31 3.74 -15.78
C PHE A 93 -17.79 3.97 -14.37
N GLY A 94 -16.48 3.85 -14.20
CA GLY A 94 -15.87 4.17 -12.95
C GLY A 94 -14.39 3.93 -12.88
N ILE A 95 -13.71 4.82 -12.17
CA ILE A 95 -12.30 4.67 -11.85
C ILE A 95 -12.15 3.89 -10.54
N GLY A 96 -11.15 3.03 -10.48
CA GLY A 96 -10.77 2.38 -9.23
C GLY A 96 -10.17 3.37 -8.24
N GLY A 97 -10.39 3.11 -6.95
CA GLY A 97 -9.82 3.91 -5.86
C GLY A 97 -8.32 3.69 -5.74
N VAL A 98 -7.61 4.67 -5.19
CA VAL A 98 -6.16 4.56 -4.92
C VAL A 98 -5.94 3.66 -3.70
N GLY A 99 -4.89 2.83 -3.73
CA GLY A 99 -4.47 2.03 -2.58
C GLY A 99 -3.86 2.89 -1.47
N GLY A 100 -4.10 2.51 -0.22
CA GLY A 100 -3.60 3.21 0.96
C GLY A 100 -2.09 3.11 1.11
N ILE A 101 -1.49 4.12 1.72
CA ILE A 101 -0.05 4.11 2.02
C ILE A 101 0.23 3.16 3.20
N GLY A 102 1.32 2.40 3.13
CA GLY A 102 1.79 1.60 4.26
C GLY A 102 2.25 2.47 5.44
N GLY A 103 1.94 2.05 6.65
CA GLY A 103 2.34 2.71 7.88
C GLY A 103 3.85 2.65 8.10
N ALA A 104 4.41 3.66 8.76
CA ALA A 104 5.82 3.67 9.11
C ALA A 104 6.11 2.80 10.35
N ALA A 105 7.35 2.35 10.47
CA ALA A 105 7.89 1.71 11.67
C ALA A 105 9.09 2.47 12.22
N PHE A 106 9.17 2.57 13.54
CA PHE A 106 10.24 3.23 14.26
C PHE A 106 10.69 2.39 15.45
N ALA A 107 11.99 2.12 15.53
CA ALA A 107 12.63 1.53 16.70
C ALA A 107 13.63 2.51 17.32
N ASP A 108 13.27 3.07 18.47
CA ASP A 108 14.06 4.05 19.21
C ASP A 108 14.77 3.39 20.40
N THR A 109 15.93 2.79 20.14
CA THR A 109 16.64 1.97 21.14
C THR A 109 18.09 2.42 21.32
N THR A 110 18.67 2.15 22.49
CA THR A 110 20.01 2.67 22.87
C THR A 110 21.12 1.64 22.80
N THR A 111 20.81 0.33 22.73
CA THR A 111 21.83 -0.74 22.74
C THR A 111 21.79 -1.67 21.53
N GLY A 112 20.97 -1.37 20.52
CA GLY A 112 20.85 -2.13 19.27
C GLY A 112 20.04 -3.43 19.39
N GLY A 113 19.78 -4.06 18.24
CA GLY A 113 19.07 -5.35 18.14
C GLY A 113 17.55 -5.26 17.99
N ALA A 114 16.97 -4.06 18.04
CA ALA A 114 15.59 -3.84 17.62
C ALA A 114 15.50 -3.74 16.10
N THR A 115 14.34 -4.06 15.53
CA THR A 115 14.11 -3.96 14.08
C THR A 115 12.90 -3.08 13.76
N ALA A 116 12.94 -2.35 12.66
CA ALA A 116 11.81 -1.54 12.18
C ALA A 116 11.52 -1.78 10.70
N THR A 117 10.34 -2.31 10.38
CA THR A 117 9.91 -2.56 9.00
C THR A 117 8.64 -1.80 8.67
N GLY A 118 8.69 -0.93 7.68
CA GLY A 118 7.50 -0.22 7.20
C GLY A 118 6.45 -1.17 6.61
N GLY A 119 5.18 -0.81 6.72
CA GLY A 119 4.07 -1.61 6.20
C GLY A 119 4.00 -1.55 4.67
N ASN A 120 3.40 -2.56 4.04
CA ASN A 120 3.20 -2.55 2.59
C ASN A 120 2.14 -1.52 2.18
N GLY A 121 2.30 -0.93 1.00
CA GLY A 121 1.24 -0.16 0.35
C GLY A 121 0.08 -1.04 -0.11
N GLY A 122 -1.12 -0.51 -0.07
CA GLY A 122 -2.34 -1.17 -0.53
C GLY A 122 -2.43 -1.21 -2.06
N ALA A 123 -3.09 -2.23 -2.60
CA ALA A 123 -3.34 -2.30 -4.04
C ALA A 123 -4.33 -1.21 -4.48
N GLY A 124 -4.16 -0.69 -5.69
CA GLY A 124 -5.16 0.16 -6.34
C GLY A 124 -6.39 -0.67 -6.74
N GLY A 125 -7.56 -0.05 -6.64
CA GLY A 125 -8.82 -0.66 -7.06
C GLY A 125 -8.92 -0.78 -8.57
N THR A 126 -9.70 -1.76 -9.05
CA THR A 126 -9.93 -1.89 -10.49
C THR A 126 -10.88 -0.81 -10.99
N GLY A 127 -10.74 -0.41 -12.26
CA GLY A 127 -11.77 0.35 -12.95
C GLY A 127 -13.09 -0.42 -13.05
N GLY A 128 -14.09 0.20 -13.69
CA GLY A 128 -15.34 -0.45 -14.06
C GLY A 128 -15.15 -1.62 -15.03
N ARG A 129 -16.26 -2.19 -15.54
CA ARG A 129 -16.17 -3.25 -16.57
C ARG A 129 -16.01 -2.68 -17.97
N LEU A 130 -16.73 -1.62 -18.32
CA LEU A 130 -16.71 -1.06 -19.68
C LEU A 130 -15.76 0.11 -19.81
N PHE A 131 -15.90 1.11 -18.94
CA PHE A 131 -15.08 2.32 -18.95
C PHE A 131 -14.48 2.61 -17.59
N GLY A 132 -13.22 3.02 -17.61
CA GLY A 132 -12.55 3.60 -16.46
C GLY A 132 -11.16 3.03 -16.19
N ASN A 133 -10.35 3.87 -15.56
CA ASN A 133 -8.98 3.54 -15.23
C ASN A 133 -8.90 2.73 -13.93
N GLY A 134 -7.86 1.91 -13.81
CA GLY A 134 -7.47 1.38 -12.51
C GLY A 134 -6.90 2.46 -11.60
N GLY A 135 -7.06 2.28 -10.30
CA GLY A 135 -6.47 3.14 -9.29
C GLY A 135 -4.97 2.87 -9.11
N ALA A 136 -4.20 3.87 -8.68
CA ALA A 136 -2.80 3.66 -8.36
C ALA A 136 -2.63 2.81 -7.09
N GLY A 137 -1.56 2.03 -7.02
CA GLY A 137 -1.13 1.36 -5.79
C GLY A 137 -0.54 2.35 -4.79
N GLY A 138 -0.68 2.04 -3.50
CA GLY A 138 -0.13 2.84 -2.42
C GLY A 138 1.38 2.63 -2.26
N THR A 139 2.08 3.64 -1.78
CA THR A 139 3.51 3.52 -1.46
C THR A 139 3.70 2.66 -0.20
N GLY A 140 4.80 1.91 -0.14
CA GLY A 140 5.23 1.27 1.10
C GLY A 140 5.56 2.30 2.19
N GLY A 141 5.43 1.90 3.44
CA GLY A 141 5.79 2.67 4.61
C GLY A 141 7.30 2.64 4.87
N SER A 142 7.82 3.64 5.56
CA SER A 142 9.23 3.71 5.91
C SER A 142 9.58 2.89 7.15
N GLY A 143 10.79 2.36 7.24
CA GLY A 143 11.33 1.74 8.46
C GLY A 143 12.56 2.49 8.96
N PHE A 144 12.59 2.83 10.25
CA PHE A 144 13.68 3.61 10.85
C PHE A 144 14.15 3.04 12.18
N GLU A 145 15.46 3.05 12.38
CA GLU A 145 16.11 2.61 13.61
C GLU A 145 17.11 3.66 14.10
N SER A 146 17.12 3.92 15.40
CA SER A 146 17.87 5.04 16.01
C SER A 146 19.37 4.72 16.20
N PHE A 147 19.76 3.45 16.40
CA PHE A 147 21.13 3.07 16.76
C PHE A 147 21.70 1.91 15.93
N GLY A 148 22.52 2.23 14.93
CA GLY A 148 23.39 1.30 14.19
C GLY A 148 22.70 0.26 13.29
N GLY A 149 21.41 0.01 13.48
CA GLY A 149 20.60 -0.82 12.62
C GLY A 149 19.92 -0.02 11.52
N GLY A 150 19.49 -0.74 10.50
CA GLY A 150 18.85 -0.18 9.33
C GLY A 150 17.42 -0.69 9.22
N GLY A 151 16.45 0.18 9.52
CA GLY A 151 15.04 -0.12 9.29
C GLY A 151 14.70 -0.32 7.81
N GLU A 152 13.87 -1.31 7.51
CA GLU A 152 13.46 -1.70 6.16
C GLU A 152 12.20 -0.96 5.71
N GLY A 153 12.18 -0.49 4.46
CA GLY A 153 10.96 0.02 3.85
C GLY A 153 9.99 -1.11 3.49
N GLY A 154 8.69 -0.81 3.46
CA GLY A 154 7.66 -1.72 2.99
C GLY A 154 7.57 -1.78 1.46
N ASN A 155 6.95 -2.84 0.93
CA ASN A 155 6.70 -2.98 -0.51
C ASN A 155 5.68 -1.93 -1.00
N GLY A 156 5.80 -1.56 -2.26
CA GLY A 156 4.76 -0.80 -2.94
C GLY A 156 3.56 -1.67 -3.33
N GLY A 157 2.37 -1.08 -3.33
CA GLY A 157 1.14 -1.75 -3.75
C GLY A 157 1.00 -1.82 -5.26
N ASN A 158 0.39 -2.88 -5.79
CA ASN A 158 0.14 -2.99 -7.24
C ASN A 158 -0.90 -1.95 -7.69
N GLY A 159 -0.74 -1.45 -8.91
CA GLY A 159 -1.77 -0.66 -9.58
C GLY A 159 -2.98 -1.52 -9.97
N GLY A 160 -4.15 -0.89 -10.01
CA GLY A 160 -5.40 -1.54 -10.38
C GLY A 160 -5.52 -1.79 -11.88
N GLN A 161 -6.24 -2.84 -12.24
CA GLN A 161 -6.56 -3.12 -13.64
C GLN A 161 -7.54 -2.07 -14.19
N ALA A 162 -7.42 -1.74 -15.47
CA ALA A 162 -8.42 -0.95 -16.17
C ALA A 162 -9.70 -1.73 -16.45
N ALA A 163 -10.74 -0.98 -16.85
CA ALA A 163 -11.88 -1.51 -17.57
C ALA A 163 -11.51 -1.99 -18.98
N LEU A 164 -12.51 -2.43 -19.76
CA LEU A 164 -12.33 -2.74 -21.18
C LEU A 164 -11.69 -1.56 -21.94
N ILE A 165 -12.20 -0.34 -21.70
CA ILE A 165 -11.66 0.92 -22.19
C ILE A 165 -11.19 1.75 -21.01
N GLY A 166 -9.88 1.88 -20.86
CA GLY A 166 -9.24 2.62 -19.79
C GLY A 166 -7.78 2.25 -19.62
N ASN A 167 -7.07 3.06 -18.85
CA ASN A 167 -5.67 2.84 -18.52
C ASN A 167 -5.53 2.08 -17.20
N GLY A 168 -4.52 1.23 -17.11
CA GLY A 168 -4.15 0.61 -15.84
C GLY A 168 -3.57 1.64 -14.86
N GLY A 169 -3.68 1.35 -13.57
CA GLY A 169 -3.13 2.20 -12.52
C GLY A 169 -1.62 2.01 -12.35
N GLY A 170 -0.89 3.04 -11.93
CA GLY A 170 0.53 2.91 -11.60
C GLY A 170 0.73 2.06 -10.33
N GLY A 171 1.82 1.30 -10.26
CA GLY A 171 2.28 0.65 -9.05
C GLY A 171 2.85 1.66 -8.05
N GLY A 172 2.76 1.35 -6.76
CA GLY A 172 3.29 2.14 -5.68
C GLY A 172 4.80 1.93 -5.51
N ASN A 173 5.49 2.97 -5.05
CA ASN A 173 6.92 2.88 -4.75
C ASN A 173 7.18 2.11 -3.45
N VAL A 174 8.40 1.59 -3.32
CA VAL A 174 8.94 1.08 -2.06
C VAL A 174 8.99 2.18 -1.01
N GLY A 175 8.80 1.81 0.26
CA GLY A 175 8.97 2.71 1.39
C GLY A 175 10.44 3.07 1.65
N VAL A 176 10.68 4.23 2.25
CA VAL A 176 12.05 4.72 2.46
C VAL A 176 12.74 3.89 3.57
N PRO A 177 13.89 3.25 3.30
CA PRO A 177 14.69 2.64 4.36
C PRO A 177 15.39 3.70 5.23
N GLY A 178 15.74 3.31 6.46
CA GLY A 178 16.58 4.12 7.34
C GLY A 178 17.98 4.39 6.78
N ALA A 179 18.67 5.40 7.34
CA ALA A 179 19.93 5.92 6.82
C ALA A 179 21.10 4.90 6.72
N ASN A 180 20.99 3.77 7.43
CA ASN A 180 22.00 2.70 7.47
C ASN A 180 21.45 1.35 6.97
N SER A 181 20.29 1.33 6.31
CA SER A 181 19.63 0.11 5.85
C SER A 181 19.74 -0.08 4.35
N VAL A 182 19.56 -1.34 3.94
CA VAL A 182 19.31 -1.69 2.55
C VAL A 182 17.88 -2.22 2.44
N SER A 183 17.02 -1.53 1.70
CA SER A 183 15.67 -2.02 1.44
C SER A 183 15.70 -3.07 0.34
N ILE A 184 15.36 -4.32 0.68
CA ILE A 184 15.09 -5.41 -0.28
C ILE A 184 13.65 -5.41 -0.81
N ALA A 185 12.83 -4.43 -0.38
CA ALA A 185 11.45 -4.34 -0.78
C ALA A 185 11.27 -4.06 -2.27
N THR A 186 10.11 -4.45 -2.79
CA THR A 186 9.78 -4.41 -4.21
C THR A 186 8.78 -3.32 -4.53
N GLY A 187 9.00 -2.60 -5.62
CA GLY A 187 8.01 -1.69 -6.18
C GLY A 187 6.78 -2.46 -6.63
N GLY A 188 5.61 -1.84 -6.54
CA GLY A 188 4.37 -2.44 -7.00
C GLY A 188 4.34 -2.56 -8.53
N ASN A 189 3.73 -3.62 -9.06
CA ASN A 189 3.53 -3.72 -10.50
C ASN A 189 2.48 -2.71 -10.97
N GLY A 190 2.63 -2.19 -12.19
CA GLY A 190 1.58 -1.43 -12.86
C GLY A 190 0.39 -2.32 -13.25
N GLY A 191 -0.79 -1.72 -13.29
CA GLY A 191 -2.01 -2.37 -13.75
C GLY A 191 -2.08 -2.45 -15.28
N ASN A 192 -2.72 -3.49 -15.79
CA ASN A 192 -2.95 -3.73 -17.20
C ASN A 192 -4.17 -2.94 -17.69
N ALA A 193 -4.08 -2.44 -18.92
CA ALA A 193 -5.25 -2.18 -19.74
C ALA A 193 -5.78 -3.47 -20.35
N GLN A 194 -7.04 -3.46 -20.83
CA GLN A 194 -7.68 -4.65 -21.41
C GLN A 194 -7.79 -4.59 -22.94
N LEU A 195 -8.72 -3.80 -23.49
CA LEU A 195 -8.94 -3.72 -24.94
C LEU A 195 -8.36 -2.44 -25.53
N ILE A 196 -8.68 -1.30 -24.93
CA ILE A 196 -8.19 0.01 -25.34
C ILE A 196 -7.68 0.75 -24.10
N GLY A 197 -6.42 1.17 -24.14
CA GLY A 197 -5.79 2.00 -23.12
C GLY A 197 -4.37 1.54 -22.80
N ASN A 198 -3.65 2.37 -22.07
CA ASN A 198 -2.26 2.11 -21.71
C ASN A 198 -2.16 1.33 -20.40
N GLY A 199 -1.12 0.50 -20.28
CA GLY A 199 -0.75 -0.08 -19.00
C GLY A 199 -0.20 1.00 -18.05
N GLY A 200 -0.31 0.73 -16.76
CA GLY A 200 0.28 1.56 -15.72
C GLY A 200 1.78 1.31 -15.56
N ASN A 201 2.51 2.31 -15.08
CA ASN A 201 3.93 2.17 -14.78
C ASN A 201 4.14 1.31 -13.53
N GLY A 202 5.26 0.58 -13.46
CA GLY A 202 5.72 -0.04 -12.23
C GLY A 202 6.20 1.00 -11.21
N GLY A 203 6.14 0.65 -9.93
CA GLY A 203 6.64 1.47 -8.84
C GLY A 203 8.15 1.34 -8.68
N ASN A 204 8.78 2.40 -8.21
CA ASN A 204 10.24 2.45 -8.05
C ASN A 204 10.72 1.61 -6.87
N ALA A 205 11.92 1.08 -6.99
CA ALA A 205 12.67 0.45 -5.92
C ALA A 205 13.34 1.48 -4.98
N ALA A 206 13.94 1.00 -3.89
CA ALA A 206 14.80 1.82 -3.05
C ALA A 206 16.14 2.13 -3.76
N THR A 207 16.62 3.37 -3.61
CA THR A 207 17.72 3.97 -4.39
C THR A 207 19.13 3.39 -4.16
N LEU A 208 19.30 2.37 -3.31
CA LEU A 208 20.58 1.95 -2.75
C LEU A 208 20.86 0.44 -2.88
N ILE A 209 20.62 -0.15 -4.06
CA ILE A 209 21.35 -1.35 -4.58
C ILE A 209 20.64 -2.73 -4.45
N SER A 210 19.53 -2.92 -3.70
CA SER A 210 18.88 -4.27 -3.61
C SER A 210 17.35 -4.37 -3.76
N GLY A 211 16.63 -3.27 -3.90
CA GLY A 211 15.18 -3.33 -4.14
C GLY A 211 14.86 -3.77 -5.58
N THR A 212 13.75 -4.48 -5.78
CA THR A 212 13.31 -4.86 -7.13
C THR A 212 12.26 -3.86 -7.63
N PRO A 213 12.48 -3.15 -8.76
CA PRO A 213 11.46 -2.27 -9.29
C PRO A 213 10.22 -3.05 -9.74
N GLY A 214 9.07 -2.38 -9.72
CA GLY A 214 7.82 -2.95 -10.19
C GLY A 214 7.82 -3.15 -11.71
N ASN A 215 7.17 -4.23 -12.16
CA ASN A 215 6.97 -4.46 -13.58
C ASN A 215 5.94 -3.48 -14.16
N PRO A 216 6.06 -3.09 -15.43
CA PRO A 216 5.01 -2.34 -16.11
C PRO A 216 3.76 -3.20 -16.32
N GLY A 217 2.60 -2.54 -16.37
CA GLY A 217 1.37 -3.14 -16.86
C GLY A 217 1.33 -3.21 -18.39
N SER A 218 0.59 -4.18 -18.93
CA SER A 218 0.38 -4.30 -20.38
C SER A 218 -0.58 -3.24 -20.92
N GLY A 219 -0.35 -2.80 -22.16
CA GLY A 219 -1.32 -2.03 -22.93
C GLY A 219 -2.52 -2.86 -23.39
N GLY A 220 -3.56 -2.20 -23.89
CA GLY A 220 -4.76 -2.83 -24.42
C GLY A 220 -4.49 -3.63 -25.71
N LEU A 221 -5.29 -4.68 -25.92
CA LEU A 221 -5.14 -5.62 -27.03
C LEU A 221 -5.27 -4.96 -28.42
N LEU A 222 -6.14 -3.95 -28.56
CA LEU A 222 -6.37 -3.26 -29.84
C LEU A 222 -5.54 -1.98 -29.94
N PHE A 223 -5.57 -1.16 -28.89
CA PHE A 223 -4.78 0.06 -28.81
C PHE A 223 -4.28 0.27 -27.39
N GLY A 224 -3.01 0.64 -27.26
CA GLY A 224 -2.41 0.92 -25.97
C GLY A 224 -0.94 0.57 -25.93
N GLN A 225 -0.18 1.35 -25.18
CA GLN A 225 1.22 1.06 -24.88
C GLN A 225 1.32 0.38 -23.51
N PRO A 226 2.26 -0.57 -23.33
CA PRO A 226 2.68 -0.96 -21.99
C PRO A 226 3.16 0.23 -21.17
N GLY A 227 3.04 0.14 -19.85
CA GLY A 227 3.66 1.09 -18.94
C GLY A 227 5.19 1.02 -18.97
N GLN A 228 5.82 1.91 -18.22
CA GLN A 228 7.27 1.87 -17.98
C GLN A 228 7.57 1.02 -16.73
N PRO A 229 8.67 0.24 -16.72
CA PRO A 229 9.17 -0.36 -15.50
C PRO A 229 9.47 0.71 -14.43
N GLY A 230 9.40 0.31 -13.17
CA GLY A 230 9.92 1.14 -12.09
C GLY A 230 11.42 1.40 -12.23
N LEU A 231 11.88 2.50 -11.65
CA LEU A 231 13.30 2.83 -11.52
C LEU A 231 13.94 2.12 -10.32
#